data_AF-D3DGZ1-F1
#
_entry.id   AF-D3DGZ1-F1
#
_cell.length_a   1.000
_cell.length_b   1.000
_cell.length_c   1.000
_cell.angle_alpha   90.00
_cell.angle_beta   90.00
_cell.angle_gamma   90.00
#
_symmetry.space_group_name_H-M   'P 1'
#
loop_
_entity.id
_entity.type
_entity.pdbx_description
1 polymer ?
#
loop_
_entity_poly.entity_id
_entity_poly.type
_entity_poly.pdbx_seq_one_letter_code
_entity_poly.pdbx_strand_id
1 'polypeptide(L)'
;MKKVLLSGVLSIALLASCQKKAEETAPAEQPAQQPAQEQPTQPSQPAGEQKQPSGEQKPAEQKPAEQKSQGPAKDMTALAQQKGCFACHDINAKKVGPAYKDVAKKFAGQPGAVDELAKRIKNGGVGTWGQVPMPPQNVTDEEAKELAQWILSLK
;
A
#
# COMPACT_ATOMS: atom_id res chain seq x y z
N MET A 1 4.02 -41.01 27.41
CA MET A 1 3.08 -42.12 27.72
C MET A 1 1.93 -41.58 28.53
N LYS A 2 0.71 -41.52 27.95
CA LYS A 2 -0.63 -41.53 28.61
C LYS A 2 -1.71 -41.00 27.62
N LYS A 3 -2.39 -41.95 26.95
CA LYS A 3 -3.81 -41.98 26.50
C LYS A 3 -4.33 -40.73 25.77
N VAL A 4 -4.52 -40.69 24.44
CA VAL A 4 -5.41 -41.47 23.55
C VAL A 4 -6.80 -41.71 24.15
N LEU A 5 -7.75 -40.85 23.78
CA LEU A 5 -9.18 -41.13 23.80
C LEU A 5 -9.80 -40.66 22.48
N LEU A 6 -10.14 -41.64 21.65
CA LEU A 6 -11.00 -41.55 20.48
C LEU A 6 -12.48 -41.53 20.91
N SER A 7 -13.25 -40.59 20.37
CA SER A 7 -14.72 -40.61 20.20
C SER A 7 -15.02 -39.56 19.13
N GLY A 8 -15.61 -39.80 17.96
CA GLY A 8 -16.35 -40.95 17.48
C GLY A 8 -17.83 -40.62 17.29
N VAL A 9 -18.21 -39.79 16.31
CA VAL A 9 -19.54 -39.71 15.65
C VAL A 9 -19.33 -38.87 14.37
N LEU A 10 -19.38 -39.36 13.13
CA LEU A 10 -20.40 -40.08 12.36
C LEU A 10 -21.67 -39.23 12.07
N SER A 11 -21.85 -38.94 10.77
CA SER A 11 -23.05 -38.39 10.09
C SER A 11 -23.31 -36.89 10.32
N ILE A 12 -23.43 -36.06 9.28
CA ILE A 12 -24.53 -36.07 8.30
C ILE A 12 -24.06 -35.55 6.94
N ALA A 13 -24.38 -36.31 5.90
CA ALA A 13 -24.45 -35.86 4.51
C ALA A 13 -25.85 -35.32 4.19
N LEU A 14 -25.93 -34.17 3.51
CA LEU A 14 -27.09 -33.68 2.74
C LEU A 14 -26.53 -32.59 1.79
N LEU A 15 -26.11 -32.91 0.56
CA LEU A 15 -26.90 -33.03 -0.68
C LEU A 15 -27.80 -31.83 -1.03
N ALA A 16 -27.47 -31.26 -2.19
CA ALA A 16 -28.37 -30.82 -3.27
C ALA A 16 -28.98 -29.40 -3.27
N SER A 17 -28.48 -28.63 -4.26
CA SER A 17 -29.24 -27.95 -5.33
C SER A 17 -30.32 -26.91 -4.99
N CYS A 18 -30.02 -25.67 -5.37
CA CYS A 18 -30.94 -24.83 -6.16
C CYS A 18 -30.14 -23.86 -7.04
N GLN A 19 -29.88 -24.27 -8.29
CA GLN A 19 -29.77 -23.31 -9.40
C GLN A 19 -31.16 -22.68 -9.61
N LYS A 20 -31.22 -21.35 -9.74
CA LYS A 20 -32.30 -20.73 -10.51
C LYS A 20 -31.73 -19.65 -11.44
N LYS A 21 -31.72 -20.05 -12.71
CA LYS A 21 -31.52 -19.30 -13.94
C LYS A 21 -32.83 -18.63 -14.39
N ALA A 22 -32.71 -17.40 -14.89
CA ALA A 22 -33.51 -16.71 -15.92
C ALA A 22 -32.72 -15.41 -16.22
N GLU A 23 -32.08 -15.19 -17.38
CA GLU A 23 -32.62 -15.02 -18.75
C GLU A 23 -33.70 -13.93 -18.77
N GLU A 24 -33.79 -12.93 -19.65
CA GLU A 24 -33.03 -12.30 -20.74
C GLU A 24 -33.97 -11.16 -21.18
N THR A 25 -33.49 -9.98 -21.62
CA THR A 25 -34.13 -9.13 -22.66
C THR A 25 -33.27 -7.87 -22.89
N ALA A 26 -32.54 -7.84 -24.00
CA ALA A 26 -32.27 -6.63 -24.81
C ALA A 26 -33.47 -6.45 -25.80
N PRO A 27 -33.65 -5.37 -26.61
CA PRO A 27 -32.64 -4.45 -27.15
C PRO A 27 -33.14 -2.99 -27.38
N ALA A 28 -32.43 -2.26 -28.26
CA ALA A 28 -32.71 -0.98 -28.94
C ALA A 28 -31.93 0.22 -28.36
N GLU A 29 -30.77 0.54 -28.92
CA GLU A 29 -30.51 1.36 -30.15
C GLU A 29 -30.52 2.87 -29.90
N GLN A 30 -29.40 3.48 -30.29
CA GLN A 30 -29.09 4.91 -30.27
C GLN A 30 -29.90 5.65 -31.36
N PRO A 31 -30.00 6.99 -31.33
CA PRO A 31 -28.90 7.75 -31.94
C PRO A 31 -28.60 9.12 -31.30
N ALA A 32 -27.41 9.60 -31.67
CA ALA A 32 -27.08 11.01 -31.92
C ALA A 32 -26.70 11.94 -30.74
N GLN A 33 -25.41 12.29 -30.79
CA GLN A 33 -24.87 13.65 -30.80
C GLN A 33 -24.52 14.31 -29.44
N GLN A 34 -23.21 14.52 -29.31
CA GLN A 34 -22.54 15.42 -28.38
C GLN A 34 -23.04 16.87 -28.60
N PRO A 35 -22.94 17.71 -27.56
CA PRO A 35 -21.81 18.63 -27.61
C PRO A 35 -20.98 18.59 -26.34
N ALA A 36 -19.68 18.81 -26.54
CA ALA A 36 -18.74 19.17 -25.49
C ALA A 36 -19.25 20.40 -24.71
N GLN A 37 -19.22 20.31 -23.39
CA GLN A 37 -19.41 21.43 -22.47
C GLN A 37 -18.25 21.38 -21.47
N GLU A 38 -17.25 22.16 -21.82
CA GLU A 38 -16.29 22.91 -20.99
C GLU A 38 -15.94 22.39 -19.59
N GLN A 39 -14.69 21.93 -19.49
CA GLN A 39 -13.89 22.04 -18.27
C GLN A 39 -13.92 23.48 -17.76
N PRO A 40 -14.07 23.73 -16.45
CA PRO A 40 -13.58 24.96 -15.88
C PRO A 40 -12.06 24.99 -16.02
N THR A 41 -11.59 25.90 -16.87
CA THR A 41 -10.20 26.35 -16.95
C THR A 41 -9.77 26.85 -15.57
N GLN A 42 -8.90 26.11 -14.91
CA GLN A 42 -8.14 26.65 -13.79
C GLN A 42 -7.05 27.58 -14.35
N PRO A 43 -6.89 28.79 -13.79
CA PRO A 43 -5.89 29.73 -14.27
C PRO A 43 -4.48 29.19 -14.01
N SER A 44 -3.72 29.11 -15.09
CA SER A 44 -2.27 28.96 -15.08
C SER A 44 -1.66 30.03 -14.19
N GLN A 45 -1.09 29.63 -13.06
CA GLN A 45 -0.17 30.47 -12.30
C GLN A 45 1.26 30.23 -12.80
N PRO A 46 2.07 31.29 -12.91
CA PRO A 46 3.33 31.28 -13.62
C PRO A 46 4.42 30.50 -12.88
N ALA A 47 5.33 29.97 -13.69
CA ALA A 47 6.65 29.50 -13.28
C ALA A 47 7.35 30.54 -12.40
N GLY A 48 7.35 30.27 -11.10
CA GLY A 48 8.19 30.92 -10.11
C GLY A 48 9.43 30.06 -9.91
N GLU A 49 10.45 30.39 -10.69
CA GLU A 49 11.84 29.94 -10.56
C GLU A 49 12.32 30.08 -9.11
N GLN A 50 12.39 28.97 -8.36
CA GLN A 50 13.24 28.86 -7.18
C GLN A 50 14.36 27.86 -7.47
N LYS A 51 15.30 28.36 -8.29
CA LYS A 51 16.74 28.11 -8.25
C LYS A 51 17.17 27.04 -7.24
N GLN A 52 17.24 25.80 -7.72
CA GLN A 52 18.23 24.85 -7.25
C GLN A 52 19.62 25.49 -7.44
N PRO A 53 20.49 25.55 -6.43
CA PRO A 53 21.91 25.47 -6.71
C PRO A 53 22.20 24.03 -7.11
N SER A 54 22.37 23.82 -8.41
CA SER A 54 23.11 22.71 -8.98
C SER A 54 24.54 22.77 -8.44
N GLY A 55 24.79 22.01 -7.38
CA GLY A 55 26.12 21.69 -6.90
C GLY A 55 26.48 20.30 -7.42
N GLU A 56 27.25 20.27 -8.49
CA GLU A 56 27.97 19.11 -8.99
C GLU A 56 28.71 18.42 -7.83
N GLN A 57 28.27 17.23 -7.42
CA GLN A 57 29.05 16.36 -6.55
C GLN A 57 29.35 15.06 -7.29
N LYS A 58 30.59 15.05 -7.80
CA LYS A 58 31.32 13.91 -8.35
C LYS A 58 31.27 12.69 -7.41
N PRO A 59 31.24 11.45 -7.93
CA PRO A 59 31.19 10.25 -7.10
C PRO A 59 32.50 10.08 -6.32
N ALA A 60 32.41 10.07 -5.00
CA ALA A 60 33.43 9.52 -4.13
C ALA A 60 32.93 8.18 -3.61
N GLU A 61 33.57 7.13 -4.10
CA GLU A 61 33.51 5.77 -3.60
C GLU A 61 33.68 5.73 -2.08
N GLN A 62 32.70 5.19 -1.37
CA GLN A 62 32.83 4.84 0.04
C GLN A 62 32.29 3.44 0.30
N LYS A 63 33.24 2.53 0.54
CA LYS A 63 33.05 1.16 1.05
C LYS A 63 32.59 1.23 2.53
N PRO A 64 31.77 0.27 3.02
CA PRO A 64 30.83 0.52 4.11
C PRO A 64 31.43 0.28 5.50
N ALA A 65 31.02 1.13 6.45
CA ALA A 65 31.14 0.88 7.88
C ALA A 65 29.89 1.39 8.60
N GLU A 66 29.07 0.44 9.04
CA GLU A 66 28.37 0.46 10.34
C GLU A 66 27.57 1.74 10.68
N GLN A 67 26.37 1.90 10.10
CA GLN A 67 25.43 2.93 10.55
C GLN A 67 24.32 2.33 11.42
N LYS A 68 24.53 2.52 12.73
CA LYS A 68 23.56 2.26 13.78
C LYS A 68 22.42 3.29 13.68
N SER A 69 21.24 2.76 13.37
CA SER A 69 19.88 3.32 13.46
C SER A 69 19.73 4.79 13.84
N GLN A 70 19.27 5.58 12.86
CA GLN A 70 18.35 6.73 12.93
C GLN A 70 18.72 7.69 11.79
N GLY A 71 18.31 7.34 10.56
CA GLY A 71 18.36 8.27 9.42
C GLY A 71 17.30 9.38 9.62
N PRO A 72 17.57 10.62 9.20
CA PRO A 72 16.65 11.73 9.38
C PRO A 72 15.37 11.48 8.56
N ALA A 73 14.20 11.72 9.16
CA ALA A 73 12.87 11.49 8.57
C ALA A 73 12.62 12.07 7.15
N LYS A 74 13.51 12.94 6.67
CA LYS A 74 13.50 13.45 5.29
C LYS A 74 13.93 12.38 4.26
N ASP A 75 14.82 11.47 4.63
CA ASP A 75 15.37 10.45 3.73
C ASP A 75 14.31 9.37 3.41
N MET A 76 13.56 8.93 4.42
CA MET A 76 12.53 7.90 4.21
C MET A 76 11.35 8.37 3.37
N THR A 77 11.04 9.68 3.42
CA THR A 77 10.03 10.26 2.50
C THR A 77 10.52 10.22 1.06
N ALA A 78 11.80 10.53 0.82
CA ALA A 78 12.42 10.45 -0.51
C ALA A 78 12.50 9.00 -1.00
N LEU A 79 12.90 8.06 -0.14
CA LEU A 79 12.90 6.63 -0.46
C LEU A 79 11.49 6.14 -0.82
N ALA A 80 10.47 6.47 -0.02
CA ALA A 80 9.08 6.10 -0.31
C ALA A 80 8.60 6.70 -1.65
N GLN A 81 9.05 7.90 -2.01
CA GLN A 81 8.78 8.51 -3.30
C GLN A 81 9.49 7.77 -4.44
N GLN A 82 10.78 7.48 -4.30
CA GLN A 82 11.58 6.75 -5.28
C GLN A 82 11.04 5.33 -5.53
N LYS A 83 10.56 4.66 -4.47
CA LYS A 83 9.95 3.34 -4.54
C LYS A 83 8.48 3.39 -5.00
N GLY A 84 7.94 4.57 -5.30
CA GLY A 84 6.60 4.74 -5.87
C GLY A 84 5.45 4.56 -4.87
N CYS A 85 5.71 4.55 -3.56
CA CYS A 85 4.70 4.23 -2.56
C CYS A 85 3.54 5.25 -2.55
N PHE A 86 3.81 6.51 -2.89
CA PHE A 86 2.82 7.60 -2.93
C PHE A 86 1.82 7.52 -4.11
N ALA A 87 2.02 6.59 -5.05
CA ALA A 87 1.03 6.30 -6.09
C ALA A 87 -0.24 5.68 -5.50
N CYS A 88 -0.10 4.88 -4.43
CA CYS A 88 -1.21 4.16 -3.81
C CYS A 88 -1.48 4.61 -2.37
N HIS A 89 -0.53 5.26 -1.72
CA HIS A 89 -0.64 5.73 -0.35
C HIS A 89 -0.47 7.25 -0.25
N ASP A 90 -0.91 7.78 0.88
CA ASP A 90 -0.63 9.15 1.28
C ASP A 90 -0.25 9.17 2.76
N ILE A 91 0.34 10.27 3.21
CA ILE A 91 0.60 10.47 4.64
C ILE A 91 -0.73 10.58 5.38
N ASN A 92 -1.62 11.45 4.92
CA ASN A 92 -2.80 11.89 5.69
C ASN A 92 -4.13 11.44 5.10
N ALA A 93 -4.16 11.06 3.82
CA ALA A 93 -5.38 10.70 3.12
C ALA A 93 -5.41 9.21 2.73
N LYS A 94 -6.60 8.61 2.75
CA LYS A 94 -6.79 7.31 2.11
C LYS A 94 -6.80 7.48 0.59
N LYS A 95 -6.04 6.65 -0.12
CA LYS A 95 -6.07 6.53 -1.59
C LYS A 95 -6.54 5.12 -1.95
N VAL A 96 -5.74 4.37 -2.69
CA VAL A 96 -5.94 2.94 -2.93
C VAL A 96 -5.65 2.18 -1.63
N GLY A 97 -4.52 2.49 -0.99
CA GLY A 97 -4.14 2.03 0.33
C GLY A 97 -4.56 3.00 1.44
N PRO A 98 -4.45 2.57 2.72
CA PRO A 98 -4.68 3.43 3.88
C PRO A 98 -3.67 4.59 3.93
N ALA A 99 -4.06 5.67 4.61
CA ALA A 99 -3.13 6.73 5.00
C ALA A 99 -2.05 6.16 5.93
N TYR A 100 -0.80 6.60 5.80
CA TYR A 100 0.27 6.14 6.69
C TYR A 100 0.00 6.45 8.16
N LYS A 101 -0.65 7.59 8.46
CA LYS A 101 -1.07 7.90 9.82
C LYS A 101 -2.07 6.89 10.38
N ASP A 102 -2.95 6.34 9.55
CA ASP A 102 -3.90 5.32 9.99
C ASP A 102 -3.22 3.97 10.21
N VAL A 103 -2.21 3.65 9.39
CA VAL A 103 -1.33 2.49 9.64
C VAL A 103 -0.61 2.66 10.98
N ALA A 104 0.00 3.83 11.21
CA ALA A 104 0.69 4.13 12.46
C ALA A 104 -0.21 3.97 13.69
N LYS A 105 -1.45 4.48 13.61
CA LYS A 105 -2.46 4.33 14.68
C LYS A 105 -2.88 2.88 14.90
N LYS A 106 -3.17 2.13 13.83
CA LYS A 106 -3.62 0.73 13.94
C LYS A 106 -2.56 -0.17 14.60
N PHE A 107 -1.29 0.04 14.25
CA PHE A 107 -0.16 -0.76 14.73
C PHE A 107 0.55 -0.17 15.96
N ALA A 108 0.08 0.95 16.50
CA ALA A 108 0.66 1.58 17.68
C ALA A 108 0.66 0.61 18.88
N GLY A 109 1.82 0.44 19.51
CA GLY A 109 1.98 -0.39 20.71
C GLY A 109 1.96 -1.90 20.48
N GLN A 110 1.81 -2.37 19.23
CA GLN A 110 1.83 -3.80 18.94
C GLN A 110 3.27 -4.34 18.90
N PRO A 111 3.58 -5.42 19.64
CA PRO A 111 4.89 -6.05 19.56
C PRO A 111 5.11 -6.64 18.17
N GLY A 112 6.28 -6.38 17.57
CA GLY A 112 6.61 -6.88 16.22
C GLY A 112 5.96 -6.13 15.06
N ALA A 113 5.30 -4.98 15.29
CA ALA A 113 4.67 -4.18 14.25
C ALA A 113 5.61 -3.82 13.08
N VAL A 114 6.87 -3.52 13.39
CA VAL A 114 7.89 -3.21 12.37
C VAL A 114 8.11 -4.40 11.44
N ASP A 115 8.31 -5.60 11.98
CA ASP A 115 8.57 -6.81 11.19
C ASP A 115 7.34 -7.24 10.39
N GLU A 116 6.13 -7.11 10.95
CA GLU A 116 4.89 -7.40 10.23
C GLU A 116 4.70 -6.44 9.05
N LEU A 117 4.88 -5.13 9.27
CA LEU A 117 4.77 -4.14 8.21
C LEU A 117 5.87 -4.31 7.16
N ALA A 118 7.12 -4.58 7.55
CA ALA A 118 8.21 -4.82 6.62
C ALA A 118 7.91 -6.02 5.71
N LYS A 119 7.42 -7.13 6.27
CA LYS A 119 6.99 -8.31 5.50
C LYS A 119 5.87 -7.98 4.52
N ARG A 120 4.88 -7.17 4.93
CA ARG A 120 3.81 -6.72 4.04
C ARG A 120 4.33 -5.80 2.94
N ILE A 121 5.20 -4.85 3.24
CA ILE A 121 5.79 -3.94 2.25
C ILE A 121 6.55 -4.75 1.21
N LYS A 122 7.41 -5.67 1.62
CA LYS A 122 8.21 -6.47 0.69
C LYS A 122 7.38 -7.45 -0.14
N ASN A 123 6.51 -8.23 0.51
CA ASN A 123 5.82 -9.35 -0.13
C ASN A 123 4.41 -9.02 -0.62
N GLY A 124 3.92 -7.81 -0.37
CA GLY A 124 2.53 -7.46 -0.57
C GLY A 124 1.61 -8.05 0.51
N GLY A 125 0.30 -7.86 0.32
CA GLY A 125 -0.71 -8.40 1.24
C GLY A 125 -2.12 -7.98 0.89
N VAL A 126 -3.11 -8.67 1.46
CA VAL A 126 -4.55 -8.41 1.25
C VAL A 126 -5.31 -8.67 2.56
N GLY A 127 -6.50 -8.09 2.70
CA GLY A 127 -7.43 -8.38 3.80
C GLY A 127 -7.34 -7.44 5.00
N THR A 128 -6.16 -6.94 5.36
CA THR A 128 -5.99 -6.05 6.54
C THR A 128 -6.74 -4.73 6.42
N TRP A 129 -6.88 -4.20 5.19
CA TRP A 129 -7.45 -2.89 4.89
C TRP A 129 -8.59 -2.93 3.86
N GLY A 130 -8.97 -4.15 3.43
CA GLY A 130 -9.96 -4.38 2.39
C GLY A 130 -9.54 -5.51 1.44
N GLN A 131 -10.32 -5.67 0.37
CA GLN A 131 -10.12 -6.72 -0.64
C GLN A 131 -9.09 -6.36 -1.71
N VAL A 132 -8.65 -5.09 -1.76
CA VAL A 132 -7.62 -4.64 -2.71
C VAL A 132 -6.25 -5.13 -2.24
N PRO A 133 -5.54 -5.97 -3.03
CA PRO A 133 -4.21 -6.42 -2.67
C PRO A 133 -3.17 -5.32 -2.88
N MET A 134 -2.25 -5.18 -1.94
CA MET A 134 -1.00 -4.45 -2.14
C MET A 134 0.00 -5.38 -2.82
N PRO A 135 0.55 -5.05 -4.01
CA PRO A 135 1.51 -5.90 -4.70
C PRO A 135 2.86 -5.93 -3.97
N PRO A 136 3.70 -6.95 -4.19
CA PRO A 136 5.09 -6.98 -3.72
C PRO A 136 5.85 -5.73 -4.19
N GLN A 137 6.71 -5.18 -3.32
CA GLN A 137 7.49 -3.98 -3.63
C GLN A 137 8.96 -4.34 -3.85
N ASN A 138 9.64 -3.60 -4.74
CA ASN A 138 11.06 -3.79 -5.02
C ASN A 138 11.94 -3.08 -3.96
N VAL A 139 11.98 -3.67 -2.77
CA VAL A 139 12.76 -3.18 -1.62
C VAL A 139 13.59 -4.30 -1.01
N THR A 140 14.74 -3.95 -0.43
CA THR A 140 15.52 -4.88 0.41
C THR A 140 14.82 -5.10 1.75
N ASP A 141 15.28 -6.09 2.53
CA ASP A 141 14.74 -6.33 3.87
C ASP A 141 15.02 -5.14 4.81
N GLU A 142 16.18 -4.50 4.63
CA GLU A 142 16.58 -3.31 5.37
C GLU A 142 15.67 -2.12 5.02
N GLU A 143 15.53 -1.80 3.74
CA GLU A 143 14.65 -0.71 3.27
C GLU A 143 13.20 -0.91 3.75
N ALA A 144 12.69 -2.15 3.68
CA ALA A 144 11.34 -2.46 4.15
C ALA A 144 11.16 -2.22 5.65
N LYS A 145 12.17 -2.55 6.47
CA LYS A 145 12.16 -2.30 7.92
C LYS A 145 12.25 -0.81 8.22
N GLU A 146 13.11 -0.07 7.52
CA GLU A 146 13.25 1.38 7.70
C GLU A 146 11.95 2.12 7.32
N LEU A 147 11.34 1.76 6.20
CA LEU A 147 10.03 2.28 5.79
C LEU A 147 8.95 1.96 6.82
N ALA A 148 8.91 0.73 7.35
CA ALA A 148 7.96 0.34 8.39
C ALA A 148 8.14 1.16 9.68
N GLN A 149 9.38 1.36 10.13
CA GLN A 149 9.68 2.20 11.30
C GLN A 149 9.26 3.65 11.07
N TRP A 150 9.57 4.19 9.89
CA TRP A 150 9.17 5.54 9.51
C TRP A 150 7.65 5.68 9.49
N ILE A 151 6.91 4.78 8.87
CA ILE A 151 5.43 4.80 8.85
C ILE A 151 4.88 4.83 10.28
N LEU A 152 5.39 3.98 11.19
CA LEU A 152 4.96 3.94 12.59
C LEU A 152 5.31 5.21 13.40
N SER A 153 6.23 6.03 12.90
CA SER A 153 6.57 7.32 13.49
C SER A 153 5.57 8.44 13.13
N LEU A 154 4.78 8.27 12.07
CA LEU A 154 3.84 9.27 11.55
C LEU A 154 2.52 9.32 12.36
N LYS A 155 2.60 9.77 13.60
CA LYS A 155 1.44 9.87 14.52
C LYS A 155 0.61 11.13 14.32
#